data_AF-A0AAV3JQ10-F1
#
_entry.id   AF-A0AAV3JQ10-F1
#
_cell.length_a   1.000
_cell.length_b   1.000
_cell.length_c   1.000
_cell.angle_alpha   90.00
_cell.angle_beta   90.00
_cell.angle_gamma   90.00
#
_symmetry.space_group_name_H-M   'P 1'
#
loop_
_entity.id
_entity.type
_entity.pdbx_description
1 polymer ?
#
loop_
_entity_poly.entity_id
_entity_poly.type
_entity_poly.pdbx_seq_one_letter_code
_entity_poly.pdbx_strand_id
1 'polypeptide(L)'
;MHKIERLLQTLAPKGVEFRKLGEVCEIIRGKRVTKKEILDKGKYPVVSGGIGFMGYLNEYNREENTITIAQYGTAGFVNWQNQKFWANDVCFSVIPKETLINRYLYYVLTNMQNYLYSISNRSAIPYSISSNNIMQITIPIPPLEIQQEIVKILDAFTELNTELNTELNTELKARKKQYEYYQNMLLDFDDIDSNHKDAKEKLAQKTYPKRLKTLLQTLAPKGVEFRKLG
;
A
#
# COMPACT_ATOMS: atom_id res chain seq x y z
N MET A 1 7.30 26.66 19.63
CA MET A 1 7.90 25.39 20.09
C MET A 1 6.82 24.31 20.09
N HIS A 2 6.95 23.34 19.20
CA HIS A 2 5.99 22.25 19.04
C HIS A 2 5.95 21.38 20.30
N LYS A 3 4.82 20.68 20.53
CA LYS A 3 4.64 19.84 21.72
C LYS A 3 5.76 18.81 21.87
N ILE A 4 6.18 18.18 20.77
CA ILE A 4 7.25 17.18 20.77
C ILE A 4 8.62 17.77 21.17
N GLU A 5 8.94 18.97 20.70
CA GLU A 5 10.19 19.67 21.05
C GLU A 5 10.25 19.96 22.56
N ARG A 6 9.10 20.34 23.14
CA ARG A 6 8.96 20.54 24.58
C ARG A 6 9.13 19.24 25.35
N LEU A 7 8.49 18.17 24.91
CA LEU A 7 8.65 16.87 25.55
C LEU A 7 10.10 16.39 25.48
N LEU A 8 10.79 16.56 24.34
CA LEU A 8 12.20 16.21 24.20
C LEU A 8 13.09 17.02 25.15
N GLN A 9 12.90 18.33 25.24
CA GLN A 9 13.68 19.18 26.16
C GLN A 9 13.42 18.83 27.63
N THR A 10 12.18 18.51 28.00
CA THR A 10 11.82 18.23 29.40
C THR A 10 12.17 16.80 29.82
N LEU A 11 11.88 15.80 28.98
CA LEU A 11 11.97 14.38 29.35
C LEU A 11 13.23 13.70 28.82
N ALA A 12 13.88 14.27 27.79
CA ALA A 12 15.12 13.75 27.22
C ALA A 12 16.18 14.86 26.98
N PRO A 13 16.49 15.71 27.99
CA PRO A 13 17.39 16.86 27.81
C PRO A 13 18.83 16.46 27.43
N LYS A 14 19.24 15.22 27.74
CA LYS A 14 20.55 14.66 27.42
C LYS A 14 20.54 13.80 26.13
N GLY A 15 19.44 13.83 25.39
CA GLY A 15 19.20 12.97 24.24
C GLY A 15 18.44 11.68 24.60
N VAL A 16 18.20 10.87 23.57
CA VAL A 16 17.44 9.63 23.64
C VAL A 16 18.39 8.43 23.66
N GLU A 17 18.14 7.46 24.53
CA GLU A 17 18.88 6.21 24.57
C GLU A 17 18.63 5.37 23.32
N PHE A 18 19.66 4.68 22.84
CA PHE A 18 19.57 3.74 21.74
C PHE A 18 19.80 2.32 22.24
N ARG A 19 18.91 1.40 21.86
CA ARG A 19 18.98 -0.01 22.26
C ARG A 19 18.82 -0.95 21.09
N LYS A 20 19.41 -2.15 21.20
CA LYS A 20 19.25 -3.22 20.21
C LYS A 20 17.83 -3.80 20.28
N LEU A 21 17.24 -4.13 19.13
CA LEU A 21 15.90 -4.71 19.08
C LEU A 21 15.77 -5.98 19.92
N GLY A 22 16.78 -6.86 19.95
CA GLY A 22 16.74 -8.08 20.77
C GLY A 22 16.68 -7.82 22.28
N GLU A 23 17.00 -6.62 22.75
CA GLU A 23 16.90 -6.25 24.16
C GLU A 23 15.49 -5.79 24.54
N VAL A 24 14.78 -5.16 23.61
CA VAL A 24 13.51 -4.45 23.84
C VAL A 24 12.31 -5.09 23.13
N CYS A 25 12.53 -6.13 22.32
CA CYS A 25 11.51 -6.86 21.59
C CYS A 25 11.79 -8.37 21.62
N GLU A 26 10.75 -9.16 21.43
CA GLU A 26 10.82 -10.57 21.09
C GLU A 26 10.60 -10.76 19.59
N ILE A 27 11.42 -11.60 18.96
CA ILE A 27 11.28 -11.95 17.53
C ILE A 27 10.90 -13.42 17.44
N ILE A 28 9.65 -13.67 17.04
CA ILE A 28 9.07 -15.02 17.02
C ILE A 28 8.85 -15.46 15.58
N ARG A 29 9.51 -16.55 15.17
CA ARG A 29 9.26 -17.17 13.86
C ARG A 29 7.86 -17.80 13.81
N GLY A 30 7.21 -17.68 12.65
CA GLY A 30 5.93 -18.34 12.40
C GLY A 30 6.03 -19.87 12.33
N LYS A 31 4.87 -20.52 12.12
CA LYS A 31 4.75 -21.98 12.02
C LYS A 31 4.44 -22.36 10.58
N ARG A 32 5.11 -23.41 10.08
CA ARG A 32 4.97 -23.87 8.70
C ARG A 32 3.52 -24.29 8.43
N VAL A 33 2.99 -23.83 7.30
CA VAL A 33 1.75 -24.33 6.69
C VAL A 33 2.03 -24.66 5.22
N THR A 34 1.43 -25.74 4.71
CA THR A 34 1.59 -26.18 3.33
C THR A 34 0.47 -25.67 2.43
N LYS A 35 0.71 -25.62 1.10
CA LYS A 35 -0.30 -25.20 0.12
C LYS A 35 -1.60 -26.03 0.16
N LYS A 36 -1.55 -27.28 0.64
CA LYS A 36 -2.73 -28.14 0.73
C LYS A 36 -3.67 -27.73 1.87
N GLU A 37 -3.13 -27.09 2.90
CA GLU A 37 -3.88 -26.63 4.07
C GLU A 37 -4.45 -25.23 3.85
N ILE A 38 -3.82 -24.43 2.98
CA ILE A 38 -4.23 -23.07 2.66
C ILE A 38 -5.49 -23.07 1.80
N LEU A 39 -6.47 -22.27 2.23
CA LEU A 39 -7.75 -22.09 1.55
C LEU A 39 -7.74 -20.79 0.73
N ASP A 40 -8.50 -20.76 -0.37
CA ASP A 40 -8.77 -19.54 -1.13
C ASP A 40 -9.63 -18.55 -0.33
N LYS A 41 -10.49 -19.07 0.55
CA LYS A 41 -11.36 -18.32 1.47
C LYS A 41 -11.34 -18.98 2.84
N GLY A 42 -11.11 -18.18 3.88
CA GLY A 42 -11.09 -18.62 5.27
C GLY A 42 -11.20 -17.43 6.21
N LYS A 43 -11.18 -17.69 7.52
CA LYS A 43 -11.39 -16.64 8.53
C LYS A 43 -10.18 -15.73 8.73
N TYR A 44 -8.97 -16.29 8.66
CA TYR A 44 -7.73 -15.58 8.99
C TYR A 44 -6.73 -15.69 7.85
N PRO A 45 -6.04 -14.59 7.48
CA PRO A 45 -5.06 -14.61 6.42
C PRO A 45 -3.78 -15.34 6.86
N VAL A 46 -3.07 -15.90 5.89
CA VAL A 46 -1.73 -16.45 6.06
C VAL A 46 -0.71 -15.42 5.60
N VAL A 47 0.10 -14.92 6.54
CA VAL A 47 1.21 -14.00 6.29
C VAL A 47 2.48 -14.80 6.11
N SER A 48 3.20 -14.53 5.02
CA SER A 48 4.35 -15.31 4.55
C SER A 48 5.48 -14.38 4.11
N GLY A 49 6.33 -14.80 3.18
CA GLY A 49 7.49 -14.05 2.68
C GLY A 49 7.18 -13.00 1.60
N GLY A 50 5.93 -12.59 1.45
CA GLY A 50 5.49 -11.65 0.41
C GLY A 50 4.71 -10.48 0.99
N ILE A 51 4.38 -9.50 0.14
CA ILE A 51 3.63 -8.30 0.52
C ILE A 51 2.15 -8.63 0.81
N GLY A 52 1.56 -9.53 0.01
CA GLY A 52 0.18 -9.99 0.16
C GLY A 52 0.05 -11.28 0.97
N PHE A 53 -1.20 -11.63 1.28
CA PHE A 53 -1.52 -12.90 1.94
C PHE A 53 -1.35 -14.08 0.97
N MET A 54 -0.85 -15.20 1.50
CA MET A 54 -0.66 -16.43 0.74
C MET A 54 -1.98 -17.20 0.51
N GLY A 55 -3.00 -16.86 1.28
CA GLY A 55 -4.32 -17.46 1.32
C GLY A 55 -4.87 -17.38 2.75
N TYR A 56 -5.74 -18.30 3.14
CA TYR A 56 -6.45 -18.23 4.42
C TYR A 56 -6.46 -19.56 5.16
N LEU A 57 -6.65 -19.49 6.48
CA LEU A 57 -6.94 -20.61 7.38
C LEU A 57 -8.15 -20.25 8.27
N ASN A 58 -8.69 -21.26 8.95
CA ASN A 58 -9.74 -21.07 9.96
C ASN A 58 -9.18 -20.93 11.38
N GLU A 59 -7.87 -21.06 11.52
CA GLU A 59 -7.12 -20.89 12.76
C GLU A 59 -6.07 -19.79 12.59
N TYR A 60 -5.63 -19.23 13.72
CA TYR A 60 -4.61 -18.19 13.76
C TYR A 60 -3.54 -18.58 14.78
N ASN A 61 -2.33 -18.03 14.64
CA ASN A 61 -1.25 -18.23 15.61
C ASN A 61 -0.65 -16.91 16.12
N ARG A 62 -1.18 -15.77 15.66
CA ARG A 62 -0.84 -14.43 16.11
C ARG A 62 -2.10 -13.57 16.21
N GLU A 63 -2.13 -12.75 17.23
CA GLU A 63 -3.18 -11.75 17.44
C GLU A 63 -3.02 -10.58 16.45
N GLU A 64 -4.08 -9.79 16.29
CA GLU A 64 -4.03 -8.50 15.59
C GLU A 64 -3.04 -7.52 16.23
N ASN A 65 -2.83 -6.39 15.53
CA ASN A 65 -1.88 -5.35 15.91
C ASN A 65 -0.45 -5.87 16.08
N THR A 66 -0.05 -6.83 15.25
CA THR A 66 1.30 -7.41 15.30
C THR A 66 2.14 -6.94 14.12
N ILE A 67 3.38 -6.55 14.41
CA ILE A 67 4.37 -6.22 13.38
C ILE A 67 4.94 -7.52 12.81
N THR A 68 5.01 -7.59 11.48
CA THR A 68 5.62 -8.72 10.77
C THR A 68 6.82 -8.27 9.95
N ILE A 69 7.87 -9.09 9.90
CA ILE A 69 9.00 -8.93 9.00
C ILE A 69 9.15 -10.19 8.14
N ALA A 70 9.11 -10.05 6.82
CA ALA A 70 9.32 -11.17 5.91
C ALA A 70 10.76 -11.72 6.06
N GLN A 71 10.88 -13.03 6.32
CA GLN A 71 12.18 -13.69 6.46
C GLN A 71 12.78 -14.02 5.10
N TYR A 72 11.96 -14.54 4.18
CA TYR A 72 12.35 -14.92 2.82
C TYR A 72 11.50 -14.21 1.78
N GLY A 73 11.94 -14.18 0.51
CA GLY A 73 11.20 -13.55 -0.59
C GLY A 73 11.42 -12.04 -0.59
N THR A 74 10.45 -11.27 -0.11
CA THR A 74 10.62 -9.83 0.15
C THR A 74 11.34 -9.60 1.49
N ALA A 75 12.48 -10.27 1.69
CA ALA A 75 13.20 -10.33 2.95
C ALA A 75 13.51 -8.93 3.50
N GLY A 76 13.06 -8.68 4.74
CA GLY A 76 13.15 -7.38 5.42
C GLY A 76 11.90 -6.49 5.29
N PHE A 77 10.90 -6.88 4.50
CA PHE A 77 9.64 -6.12 4.38
C PHE A 77 8.90 -6.08 5.71
N VAL A 78 8.62 -4.88 6.22
CA VAL A 78 7.87 -4.62 7.45
C VAL A 78 6.41 -4.40 7.11
N ASN A 79 5.51 -5.07 7.83
CA ASN A 79 4.08 -4.87 7.66
C ASN A 79 3.35 -4.87 9.01
N TRP A 80 2.17 -4.25 9.03
CA TRP A 80 1.26 -4.21 10.17
C TRP A 80 0.07 -5.13 9.92
N GLN A 81 -0.16 -6.08 10.82
CA GLN A 81 -1.32 -6.97 10.75
C GLN A 81 -2.42 -6.41 11.64
N ASN A 82 -3.51 -5.92 11.05
CA ASN A 82 -4.65 -5.32 11.75
C ASN A 82 -5.73 -6.33 12.17
N GLN A 83 -5.55 -7.61 11.84
CA GLN A 83 -6.44 -8.71 12.18
C GLN A 83 -5.63 -9.94 12.59
N LYS A 84 -6.25 -10.84 13.35
CA LYS A 84 -5.67 -12.14 13.69
C LYS A 84 -5.25 -12.88 12.43
N PHE A 85 -4.10 -13.54 12.48
CA PHE A 85 -3.51 -14.16 11.30
C PHE A 85 -2.68 -15.38 11.65
N TRP A 86 -2.35 -16.15 10.61
CA TRP A 86 -1.35 -17.20 10.69
C TRP A 86 -0.01 -16.69 10.13
N ALA A 87 0.98 -16.53 11.00
CA ALA A 87 2.37 -16.32 10.58
C ALA A 87 2.97 -17.65 10.11
N ASN A 88 3.35 -17.71 8.83
CA ASN A 88 4.07 -18.85 8.26
C ASN A 88 5.55 -18.89 8.70
N ASP A 89 6.24 -20.01 8.54
CA ASP A 89 7.66 -20.21 8.92
C ASP A 89 8.67 -19.37 8.13
N VAL A 90 8.21 -18.54 7.20
CA VAL A 90 9.02 -17.59 6.43
C VAL A 90 8.71 -16.13 6.80
N CYS A 91 8.09 -15.92 7.96
CA CYS A 91 7.75 -14.62 8.52
C CYS A 91 8.15 -14.60 10.00
N PHE A 92 8.66 -13.45 10.44
CA PHE A 92 8.84 -13.13 11.85
C PHE A 92 7.72 -12.22 12.35
N SER A 93 7.32 -12.42 13.60
CA SER A 93 6.52 -11.48 14.38
C SER A 93 7.45 -10.72 15.33
N VAL A 94 7.30 -9.41 15.42
CA VAL A 94 8.06 -8.56 16.36
C VAL A 94 7.11 -8.08 17.45
N ILE A 95 7.39 -8.48 18.69
CA ILE A 95 6.56 -8.18 19.86
C ILE A 95 7.36 -7.25 20.79
N PRO A 96 6.95 -6.00 20.98
CA PRO A 96 7.65 -5.07 21.87
C PRO A 96 7.48 -5.48 23.34
N LYS A 97 8.49 -5.17 24.16
CA LYS A 97 8.36 -5.16 25.62
C LYS A 97 7.73 -3.85 26.09
N GLU A 98 7.38 -3.77 27.37
CA GLU A 98 6.66 -2.64 27.99
C GLU A 98 7.31 -1.26 27.78
N THR A 99 8.62 -1.21 27.51
CA THR A 99 9.36 0.03 27.23
C THR A 99 9.06 0.64 25.85
N LEU A 100 8.34 -0.08 24.98
CA LEU A 100 8.05 0.33 23.61
C LEU A 100 6.56 0.24 23.29
N ILE A 101 6.01 1.34 22.79
CA ILE A 101 4.69 1.34 22.19
C ILE A 101 4.78 0.64 20.84
N ASN A 102 3.96 -0.39 20.65
CA ASN A 102 3.97 -1.22 19.46
C ASN A 102 3.80 -0.40 18.16
N ARG A 103 2.91 0.59 18.17
CA ARG A 103 2.70 1.47 17.02
C ARG A 103 3.89 2.37 16.73
N TYR A 104 4.59 2.83 17.77
CA TYR A 104 5.84 3.58 17.62
C TYR A 104 6.93 2.70 16.98
N LEU A 105 7.09 1.47 17.47
CA LEU A 105 8.03 0.49 16.91
C LEU A 105 7.74 0.22 15.43
N TYR A 106 6.48 0.08 15.05
CA TYR A 106 6.09 -0.08 13.65
C TYR A 106 6.61 1.08 12.79
N TYR A 107 6.36 2.33 13.20
CA TYR A 107 6.84 3.50 12.46
C TYR A 107 8.36 3.58 12.37
N VAL A 108 9.08 3.25 13.44
CA VAL A 108 10.55 3.21 13.44
C VAL A 108 11.04 2.17 12.41
N LEU A 109 10.49 0.95 12.43
CA LEU A 109 10.91 -0.11 11.53
C LEU A 109 10.56 0.20 10.07
N THR A 110 9.39 0.78 9.81
CA THR A 110 9.00 1.22 8.47
C THR A 110 9.90 2.35 7.96
N ASN A 111 10.32 3.29 8.81
CA ASN A 111 11.31 4.29 8.44
C ASN A 111 12.69 3.68 8.12
N MET A 112 12.99 2.52 8.69
CA MET A 112 14.21 1.74 8.45
C MET A 112 14.07 0.69 7.33
N GLN A 113 13.00 0.73 6.53
CA GLN A 113 12.69 -0.29 5.53
C GLN A 113 13.85 -0.55 4.54
N ASN A 114 14.51 0.51 4.06
CA ASN A 114 15.65 0.40 3.15
C ASN A 114 16.88 -0.23 3.82
N TYR A 115 17.06 0.03 5.12
CA TYR A 115 18.16 -0.56 5.89
C TYR A 115 17.92 -2.05 6.11
N LEU A 116 16.71 -2.46 6.50
CA LEU A 116 16.30 -3.87 6.59
C LEU A 116 16.54 -4.62 5.28
N TYR A 117 16.26 -3.96 4.16
CA TYR A 117 16.54 -4.44 2.81
C TYR A 117 18.02 -4.53 2.46
N SER A 118 18.90 -3.73 3.06
CA SER A 118 20.34 -3.77 2.82
C SER A 118 21.06 -4.85 3.64
N ILE A 119 20.54 -5.18 4.82
CA ILE A 119 21.12 -6.21 5.70
C ILE A 119 20.59 -7.61 5.39
N SER A 120 19.68 -7.75 4.43
CA SER A 120 19.24 -9.05 3.93
C SER A 120 20.29 -9.65 2.99
N ASN A 121 20.45 -10.97 3.04
CA ASN A 121 21.29 -11.71 2.11
C ASN A 121 20.64 -11.71 0.72
N ARG A 122 21.16 -10.84 -0.15
CA ARG A 122 20.75 -10.71 -1.55
C ARG A 122 21.49 -11.64 -2.51
N SER A 123 22.45 -12.42 -2.02
CA SER A 123 23.14 -13.43 -2.83
C SER A 123 22.42 -14.77 -2.85
N ALA A 124 21.51 -15.01 -1.91
CA ALA A 124 20.65 -16.19 -1.89
C ALA A 124 19.38 -15.99 -2.74
N ILE A 125 18.86 -17.06 -3.35
CA ILE A 125 17.53 -17.06 -3.98
C ILE A 125 16.68 -18.14 -3.29
N PRO A 126 15.60 -17.78 -2.57
CA PRO A 126 15.10 -16.41 -2.36
C PRO A 126 16.01 -15.58 -1.43
N TYR A 127 15.92 -14.24 -1.52
CA TYR A 127 16.54 -13.35 -0.54
C TYR A 127 16.10 -13.72 0.86
N SER A 128 16.98 -13.53 1.85
CA SER A 128 16.69 -13.91 3.23
C SER A 128 17.25 -12.90 4.24
N ILE A 129 16.60 -12.77 5.39
CA ILE A 129 17.11 -12.01 6.53
C ILE A 129 17.06 -12.90 7.78
N SER A 130 18.14 -12.90 8.57
CA SER A 130 18.18 -13.70 9.80
C SER A 130 17.57 -12.93 10.97
N SER A 131 16.96 -13.64 11.92
CA SER A 131 16.50 -13.03 13.17
C SER A 131 17.66 -12.37 13.92
N ASN A 132 18.85 -12.96 13.87
CA ASN A 132 20.06 -12.39 14.48
C ASN A 132 20.39 -11.00 13.92
N ASN A 133 20.32 -10.80 12.59
CA ASN A 133 20.56 -9.48 12.01
C ASN A 133 19.50 -8.46 12.46
N ILE A 134 18.23 -8.88 12.52
CA ILE A 134 17.15 -8.00 13.01
C ILE A 134 17.39 -7.64 14.49
N MET A 135 17.75 -8.60 15.34
CA MET A 135 17.99 -8.35 16.76
C MET A 135 19.13 -7.37 17.04
N GLN A 136 20.11 -7.24 16.14
CA GLN A 136 21.24 -6.30 16.28
C GLN A 136 20.90 -4.86 15.83
N ILE A 137 19.74 -4.64 15.18
CA ILE A 137 19.32 -3.30 14.78
C ILE A 137 19.16 -2.44 16.03
N THR A 138 19.73 -1.24 16.00
CA THR A 138 19.69 -0.29 17.11
C THR A 138 18.64 0.77 16.83
N ILE A 139 17.74 1.02 17.79
CA ILE A 139 16.62 1.97 17.67
C ILE A 139 16.58 2.95 18.84
N PRO A 140 16.04 4.16 18.65
CA PRO A 140 15.84 5.12 19.73
C PRO A 140 14.68 4.70 20.64
N ILE A 141 14.89 4.79 21.96
CA ILE A 141 13.92 4.50 23.02
C ILE A 141 13.62 5.80 23.80
N PRO A 142 12.84 6.74 23.25
CA PRO A 142 12.45 7.92 24.00
C PRO A 142 11.43 7.54 25.09
N PRO A 143 11.23 8.40 26.11
CA PRO A 143 10.14 8.26 27.08
C PRO A 143 8.77 7.97 26.43
N LEU A 144 7.93 7.21 27.11
CA LEU A 144 6.64 6.75 26.56
C LEU A 144 5.74 7.91 26.12
N GLU A 145 5.77 9.04 26.81
CA GLU A 145 5.00 10.24 26.47
C GLU A 145 5.41 10.82 25.11
N ILE A 146 6.71 10.76 24.78
CA ILE A 146 7.22 11.17 23.47
C ILE A 146 6.81 10.15 22.41
N GLN A 147 6.91 8.85 22.71
CA GLN A 147 6.44 7.79 21.80
C GLN A 147 4.95 7.96 21.46
N GLN A 148 4.10 8.26 22.45
CA GLN A 148 2.66 8.51 22.25
C GLN A 148 2.40 9.71 21.36
N GLU A 149 3.13 10.82 21.56
CA GLU A 149 2.96 12.01 20.73
C GLU A 149 3.39 11.76 19.28
N ILE A 150 4.48 11.01 19.08
CA ILE A 150 4.91 10.58 17.74
C ILE A 150 3.82 9.73 17.07
N VAL A 151 3.31 8.72 17.78
CA VAL A 151 2.26 7.84 17.28
C VAL A 151 1.01 8.63 16.92
N LYS A 152 0.56 9.53 17.78
CA LYS A 152 -0.61 10.38 17.51
C LYS A 152 -0.46 11.18 16.21
N ILE A 153 0.70 11.79 16.00
CA ILE A 153 0.96 12.58 14.78
C ILE A 153 0.97 11.66 13.55
N LEU A 154 1.71 10.55 13.61
CA LEU A 154 1.88 9.66 12.47
C LEU A 154 0.60 8.90 12.11
N ASP A 155 -0.20 8.48 13.10
CA ASP A 155 -1.50 7.86 12.87
C ASP A 155 -2.45 8.86 12.18
N ALA A 156 -2.51 10.11 12.63
CA ALA A 156 -3.32 11.14 11.99
C ALA A 156 -2.91 11.37 10.51
N PHE A 157 -1.61 11.42 10.21
CA PHE A 157 -1.14 11.50 8.82
C PHE A 157 -1.48 10.24 8.01
N THR A 158 -1.39 9.06 8.64
CA THR A 158 -1.70 7.78 7.99
C THR A 158 -3.17 7.70 7.63
N GLU A 159 -4.06 8.12 8.54
CA GLU A 159 -5.50 8.18 8.34
C GLU A 159 -5.87 9.16 7.22
N LEU A 160 -5.37 10.40 7.29
CA LEU A 160 -5.60 11.42 6.25
C LEU A 160 -5.13 10.97 4.87
N ASN A 161 -3.95 10.35 4.78
CA ASN A 161 -3.46 9.82 3.51
C ASN A 161 -4.32 8.65 2.99
N THR A 162 -4.87 7.83 3.88
CA THR A 162 -5.72 6.70 3.50
C THR A 162 -7.05 7.20 2.95
N GLU A 163 -7.67 8.17 3.62
CA GLU A 163 -8.89 8.85 3.17
C GLU A 163 -8.68 9.50 1.80
N LEU A 164 -7.65 10.34 1.67
CA LEU A 164 -7.33 11.03 0.42
C LEU A 164 -7.10 10.06 -0.75
N ASN A 165 -6.34 8.98 -0.54
CA ASN A 165 -6.11 7.97 -1.58
C ASN A 165 -7.41 7.24 -1.96
N THR A 166 -8.32 7.03 -1.01
CA THR A 166 -9.61 6.37 -1.25
C THR A 166 -10.52 7.26 -2.10
N GLU A 167 -10.61 8.54 -1.75
CA GLU A 167 -11.36 9.54 -2.51
C GLU A 167 -10.79 9.70 -3.92
N LEU A 168 -9.47 9.82 -4.05
CA LEU A 168 -8.80 9.97 -5.35
C LEU A 168 -9.07 8.77 -6.26
N ASN A 169 -8.94 7.55 -5.75
CA ASN A 169 -9.22 6.34 -6.53
C ASN A 169 -10.69 6.23 -6.95
N THR A 170 -11.59 6.67 -6.07
CA THR A 170 -13.03 6.71 -6.34
C THR A 170 -13.35 7.71 -7.47
N GLU A 171 -12.78 8.92 -7.40
CA GLU A 171 -12.95 9.94 -8.44
C GLU A 171 -12.31 9.50 -9.76
N LEU A 172 -11.13 8.90 -9.74
CA LEU A 172 -10.49 8.35 -10.94
C LEU A 172 -11.37 7.30 -11.63
N LYS A 173 -11.98 6.41 -10.86
CA LYS A 173 -12.92 5.41 -11.40
C LYS A 173 -14.17 6.07 -11.98
N ALA A 174 -14.71 7.08 -11.31
CA ALA A 174 -15.85 7.85 -11.82
C ALA A 174 -15.50 8.59 -13.11
N ARG A 175 -14.33 9.24 -13.19
CA ARG A 175 -13.83 9.91 -14.40
C ARG A 175 -13.61 8.94 -15.55
N LYS A 176 -13.06 7.75 -15.31
CA LYS A 176 -12.90 6.73 -16.35
C LYS A 176 -14.25 6.27 -16.91
N LYS A 177 -15.22 5.97 -16.04
CA LYS A 177 -16.59 5.64 -16.47
C LYS A 177 -17.24 6.77 -17.27
N GLN A 178 -17.06 8.00 -16.82
CA GLN A 178 -17.58 9.18 -17.52
C GLN A 178 -16.91 9.34 -18.90
N TYR A 179 -15.59 9.17 -18.97
CA TYR A 179 -14.83 9.20 -20.21
C TYR A 179 -15.33 8.12 -21.18
N GLU A 180 -15.48 6.88 -20.73
CA GLU A 180 -16.01 5.76 -21.53
C GLU A 180 -17.43 6.04 -22.03
N TYR A 181 -18.31 6.56 -21.16
CA TYR A 181 -19.67 6.96 -21.56
C TYR A 181 -19.66 8.00 -22.66
N TYR A 182 -18.89 9.08 -22.51
CA TYR A 182 -18.81 10.11 -23.53
C TYR A 182 -18.09 9.63 -24.79
N GLN A 183 -17.04 8.82 -24.67
CA GLN A 183 -16.36 8.20 -25.81
C GLN A 183 -17.35 7.38 -26.64
N ASN A 184 -18.10 6.49 -25.99
CA ASN A 184 -19.11 5.67 -26.67
C ASN A 184 -20.20 6.56 -27.27
N MET A 185 -20.76 7.51 -26.52
CA MET A 185 -21.78 8.45 -27.04
C MET A 185 -21.29 9.26 -28.26
N LEU A 186 -20.02 9.65 -28.30
CA LEU A 186 -19.46 10.44 -29.39
C LEU A 186 -19.03 9.59 -30.60
N LEU A 187 -18.66 8.33 -30.36
CA LEU A 187 -18.14 7.39 -31.37
C LEU A 187 -19.15 6.26 -31.67
N ASP A 188 -20.41 6.42 -31.28
CA ASP A 188 -21.49 5.51 -31.60
C ASP A 188 -21.99 5.75 -33.04
N PHE A 189 -21.73 4.76 -33.88
CA PHE A 189 -22.01 4.74 -35.30
C PHE A 189 -23.12 3.74 -35.67
N ASP A 190 -23.98 3.34 -34.74
CA ASP A 190 -25.03 2.33 -34.96
C ASP A 190 -25.97 2.62 -36.16
N ASP A 191 -26.01 3.87 -36.66
CA ASP A 191 -26.71 4.25 -37.91
C ASP A 191 -25.96 3.91 -39.23
N ILE A 192 -24.75 3.36 -39.19
CA ILE A 192 -23.88 3.19 -40.39
C ILE A 192 -24.03 1.80 -41.06
N ASP A 193 -24.86 0.90 -40.52
CA ASP A 193 -24.97 -0.46 -41.07
C ASP A 193 -25.94 -0.62 -42.26
N SER A 194 -26.04 0.39 -43.13
CA SER A 194 -26.83 0.28 -44.36
C SER A 194 -26.10 0.91 -45.56
N ASN A 195 -25.47 0.02 -46.34
CA ASN A 195 -24.86 0.23 -47.65
C ASN A 195 -23.75 1.29 -47.73
N HIS A 196 -22.53 0.84 -48.04
CA HIS A 196 -21.32 1.64 -48.28
C HIS A 196 -21.46 2.79 -49.30
N LYS A 197 -22.53 2.84 -50.10
CA LYS A 197 -22.77 3.92 -51.06
C LYS A 197 -23.06 5.27 -50.40
N ASP A 198 -23.66 5.29 -49.21
CA ASP A 198 -24.19 6.54 -48.62
C ASP A 198 -23.52 6.92 -47.28
N ALA A 199 -22.53 6.16 -46.83
CA ALA A 199 -21.85 6.39 -45.55
C ALA A 199 -21.22 7.78 -45.44
N LYS A 200 -20.69 8.32 -46.56
CA LYS A 200 -20.10 9.67 -46.63
C LYS A 200 -21.13 10.79 -46.43
N GLU A 201 -22.33 10.65 -47.00
CA GLU A 201 -23.42 11.63 -46.85
C GLU A 201 -24.07 11.54 -45.47
N LYS A 202 -24.28 10.32 -44.94
CA LYS A 202 -24.82 10.12 -43.58
C LYS A 202 -23.88 10.67 -42.50
N LEU A 203 -22.57 10.44 -42.63
CA LEU A 203 -21.56 11.03 -41.72
C LEU A 203 -21.51 12.56 -41.80
N ALA A 204 -21.72 13.15 -42.98
CA ALA A 204 -21.79 14.60 -43.16
C ALA A 204 -23.06 15.22 -42.54
N GLN A 205 -24.15 14.45 -42.42
CA GLN A 205 -25.44 14.89 -41.87
C GLN A 205 -25.64 14.54 -40.39
N LYS A 206 -24.86 13.61 -39.81
CA LYS A 206 -24.98 13.23 -38.40
C LYS A 206 -24.52 14.38 -37.51
N THR A 207 -25.48 15.03 -36.86
CA THR A 207 -25.17 16.11 -35.91
C THR A 207 -24.52 15.52 -34.67
N TYR A 208 -23.27 15.91 -34.42
CA TYR A 208 -22.63 15.67 -33.14
C TYR A 208 -23.53 16.13 -31.98
N PRO A 209 -23.48 15.46 -30.82
CA PRO A 209 -24.15 15.94 -29.61
C PRO A 209 -23.86 17.43 -29.44
N LYS A 210 -24.89 18.22 -29.13
CA LYS A 210 -24.88 19.70 -29.23
C LYS A 210 -23.60 20.32 -28.66
N ARG A 211 -23.09 19.79 -27.54
CA ARG A 211 -21.82 20.19 -26.90
C ARG A 211 -20.56 19.88 -27.72
N LEU A 212 -20.47 18.72 -28.36
CA LEU A 212 -19.32 18.39 -29.22
C LEU A 212 -19.35 19.21 -30.50
N LYS A 213 -20.54 19.50 -31.07
CA LYS A 213 -20.68 20.43 -32.19
C LYS A 213 -20.15 21.82 -31.83
N THR A 214 -20.52 22.34 -30.67
CA THR A 214 -20.00 23.62 -30.15
C THR A 214 -18.49 23.56 -29.91
N LEU A 215 -17.97 22.48 -29.32
CA LEU A 215 -16.54 22.30 -29.07
C LEU A 215 -15.73 22.25 -30.38
N LEU A 216 -16.19 21.49 -31.37
CA LEU A 216 -15.55 21.39 -32.68
C LEU A 216 -15.62 22.71 -33.45
N GLN A 217 -16.71 23.46 -33.34
CA GLN A 217 -16.82 24.80 -33.91
C GLN A 217 -15.85 25.80 -33.25
N THR A 218 -15.59 25.67 -31.94
CA THR A 218 -14.60 26.51 -31.23
C THR A 218 -13.15 26.11 -31.54
N LEU A 219 -12.84 24.82 -31.54
CA LEU A 219 -11.47 24.31 -31.68
C LEU A 219 -11.02 24.15 -33.14
N ALA A 220 -11.96 23.90 -34.05
CA ALA A 220 -11.72 23.68 -35.47
C ALA A 220 -12.80 24.39 -36.31
N PRO A 221 -12.83 25.74 -36.33
CA PRO A 221 -13.88 26.53 -36.98
C PRO A 221 -13.97 26.32 -38.50
N LYS A 222 -12.90 25.79 -39.14
CA LYS A 222 -12.87 25.42 -40.56
C LYS A 222 -13.18 23.94 -40.83
N GLY A 223 -13.57 23.17 -39.80
CA GLY A 223 -13.77 21.72 -39.87
C GLY A 223 -12.50 20.92 -39.60
N VAL A 224 -12.63 19.59 -39.56
CA VAL A 224 -11.52 18.64 -39.36
C VAL A 224 -11.27 17.93 -40.70
N GLU A 225 -10.05 18.04 -41.25
CA GLU A 225 -9.69 17.35 -42.51
C GLU A 225 -9.55 15.84 -42.28
N PHE A 226 -10.22 15.04 -43.11
CA PHE A 226 -10.04 13.59 -43.14
C PHE A 226 -8.85 13.25 -44.07
N ARG A 227 -7.80 12.62 -43.53
CA ARG A 227 -6.71 12.04 -44.33
C ARG A 227 -6.89 10.53 -44.45
N LYS A 228 -6.58 9.98 -45.64
CA LYS A 228 -6.43 8.52 -45.81
C LYS A 228 -5.17 8.07 -45.08
N LEU A 229 -5.29 7.02 -44.27
CA LEU A 229 -4.13 6.26 -43.81
C LEU A 229 -3.58 5.51 -45.02
N GLY A 230 -2.31 5.79 -45.35
CA GLY A 230 -1.54 5.09 -46.37
C GLY A 230 -0.90 3.84 -45.81
#